data_AF-A0A352B201-F1
#
_entry.id   AF-A0A352B201-F1
#
_cell.length_a   1.000
_cell.length_b   1.000
_cell.length_c   1.000
_cell.angle_alpha   90.00
_cell.angle_beta   90.00
_cell.angle_gamma   90.00
#
_symmetry.space_group_name_H-M   'P 1'
#
loop_
_entity.id
_entity.type
_entity.pdbx_description
1 polymer ?
#
loop_
_entity_poly.entity_id
_entity_poly.type
_entity_poly.pdbx_seq_one_letter_code
_entity_poly.pdbx_strand_id
1 'polypeptide(L)'
;MRLGTLINVIAILIGAGLGVALGHRLPEKISRTLTDALGLVVLVIGGLNLVALSDAAFVAAVSSAGTLLVVLAALVLGSIVGSLIGIEQRLSQFGTWLQLKVSKGGDKDKFIEGFVNASLLFTIGPMAVLGALQDGLGQGFDVLA
;
A
#
# COMPACT_ATOMS: atom_id res chain seq x y z
N MET A 1 0.21 19.69 9.30
CA MET A 1 0.86 18.43 9.69
C MET A 1 -0.10 17.35 10.18
N ARG A 2 -0.95 17.54 11.21
CA ARG A 2 -1.76 16.42 11.76
C ARG A 2 -3.17 16.21 11.18
N LEU A 3 -3.74 17.21 10.51
CA LEU A 3 -5.16 17.16 10.09
C LEU A 3 -5.40 16.18 8.92
N GLY A 4 -4.56 16.22 7.87
CA GLY A 4 -4.70 15.34 6.70
C GLY A 4 -4.54 13.86 7.04
N THR A 5 -3.51 13.52 7.83
CA THR A 5 -3.33 12.15 8.33
C THR A 5 -4.52 11.68 9.16
N LEU A 6 -5.09 12.55 10.00
CA LEU A 6 -6.26 12.21 10.81
C LEU A 6 -7.49 11.98 9.93
N ILE A 7 -7.70 12.81 8.91
CA ILE A 7 -8.78 12.64 7.93
C ILE A 7 -8.61 11.31 7.18
N ASN A 8 -7.41 11.00 6.70
CA ASN A 8 -7.13 9.74 6.01
C ASN A 8 -7.40 8.53 6.90
N VAL A 9 -6.92 8.56 8.16
CA VAL A 9 -7.19 7.48 9.13
C VAL A 9 -8.70 7.32 9.35
N ILE A 10 -9.44 8.42 9.57
CA ILE A 10 -10.89 8.36 9.76
C ILE A 10 -11.60 7.82 8.51
N ALA A 11 -11.21 8.27 7.32
CA ALA A 11 -11.78 7.80 6.05
C ALA A 11 -11.53 6.30 5.84
N ILE A 12 -10.32 5.81 6.14
CA ILE A 12 -9.99 4.38 6.09
C ILE A 12 -10.83 3.61 7.11
N LEU A 13 -10.97 4.10 8.34
CA LEU A 13 -11.78 3.42 9.37
C LEU A 13 -13.25 3.34 8.98
N ILE A 14 -13.83 4.43 8.46
CA ILE A 14 -15.21 4.45 7.98
C ILE A 14 -15.38 3.55 6.76
N GLY A 15 -14.49 3.66 5.78
CA GLY A 15 -14.51 2.86 4.55
C GLY A 15 -14.34 1.37 4.82
N ALA A 16 -13.42 0.99 5.70
CA ALA A 16 -13.23 -0.39 6.14
C ALA A 16 -14.44 -0.90 6.94
N GLY A 17 -15.00 -0.08 7.83
CA GLY A 17 -16.22 -0.42 8.58
C GLY A 17 -17.42 -0.69 7.67
N LEU A 18 -17.66 0.21 6.70
CA LEU A 18 -18.67 0.01 5.65
C LEU A 18 -18.36 -1.22 4.80
N GLY A 19 -17.09 -1.43 4.43
CA GLY A 19 -16.62 -2.59 3.69
C GLY A 19 -16.88 -3.91 4.41
N VAL A 20 -16.74 -3.96 5.74
CA VAL A 20 -17.09 -5.15 6.54
C VAL A 20 -18.61 -5.33 6.60
N ALA A 21 -19.38 -4.25 6.81
CA ALA A 21 -20.83 -4.32 6.93
C ALA A 21 -21.53 -4.72 5.61
N LEU A 22 -21.02 -4.26 4.47
CA LEU A 22 -21.60 -4.49 3.14
C LEU A 22 -20.84 -5.56 2.33
N GLY A 23 -19.65 -5.97 2.77
CA GLY A 23 -18.73 -6.86 2.06
C GLY A 23 -19.34 -8.21 1.68
N HIS A 24 -20.11 -8.80 2.58
CA HIS A 24 -20.80 -10.07 2.33
C HIS A 24 -21.93 -9.98 1.31
N ARG A 25 -22.31 -8.77 0.86
CA ARG A 25 -23.32 -8.51 -0.18
C ARG A 25 -22.69 -8.16 -1.53
N LEU A 26 -21.38 -7.95 -1.59
CA LEU A 26 -20.69 -7.58 -2.82
C LEU A 26 -20.39 -8.84 -3.65
N PRO A 27 -20.82 -8.90 -4.92
CA PRO A 27 -20.44 -9.97 -5.83
C PRO A 27 -18.91 -10.02 -6.01
N GLU A 28 -18.35 -11.23 -6.08
CA GLU A 28 -16.91 -11.45 -6.25
C GLU A 28 -16.32 -10.73 -7.47
N LYS A 29 -17.13 -10.61 -8.54
CA LYS A 29 -16.79 -9.83 -9.74
C LYS A 29 -16.50 -8.36 -9.43
N ILE A 30 -17.25 -7.73 -8.52
CA ILE A 30 -17.02 -6.32 -8.15
C ILE A 30 -15.70 -6.19 -7.40
N SER A 31 -15.43 -7.07 -6.44
CA SER A 31 -14.16 -7.07 -5.69
C SER A 31 -12.96 -7.19 -6.64
N ARG A 32 -13.03 -8.12 -7.60
CA ARG A 32 -11.99 -8.30 -8.61
C ARG A 32 -11.80 -7.06 -9.49
N THR A 33 -12.89 -6.48 -9.99
CA THR A 33 -12.83 -5.25 -10.79
C THR A 33 -12.26 -4.06 -10.00
N LEU A 34 -12.57 -3.94 -8.72
CA LEU A 34 -11.99 -2.90 -7.86
C LEU A 34 -10.48 -3.09 -7.67
N THR A 35 -10.02 -4.32 -7.44
CA THR A 35 -8.59 -4.63 -7.34
C THR A 35 -7.87 -4.34 -8.66
N ASP A 36 -8.45 -4.73 -9.81
CA ASP A 36 -7.89 -4.45 -11.13
C ASP A 36 -7.79 -2.93 -11.40
N ALA A 37 -8.83 -2.17 -11.03
CA ALA A 37 -8.85 -0.72 -11.18
C ALA A 37 -7.79 -0.05 -10.29
N LEU A 38 -7.63 -0.50 -9.04
CA LEU A 38 -6.57 -0.01 -8.16
C LEU A 38 -5.19 -0.32 -8.73
N GLY A 39 -4.97 -1.52 -9.29
CA GLY A 39 -3.74 -1.87 -9.99
C GLY A 39 -3.43 -0.95 -11.18
N LEU A 40 -4.44 -0.61 -11.98
CA LEU A 40 -4.28 0.37 -13.08
C LEU A 40 -3.88 1.76 -12.56
N VAL A 41 -4.46 2.22 -11.46
CA VAL A 41 -4.08 3.49 -10.82
C VAL A 41 -2.62 3.45 -10.36
N VAL A 42 -2.17 2.34 -9.76
CA VAL A 42 -0.77 2.15 -9.38
C VAL A 42 0.16 2.27 -10.59
N LEU A 43 -0.20 1.66 -11.73
CA LEU A 43 0.59 1.77 -12.96
C LEU A 43 0.67 3.21 -13.47
N VAL A 44 -0.43 3.96 -13.42
CA VAL A 44 -0.44 5.38 -13.79
C VAL A 44 0.48 6.20 -12.88
N ILE A 45 0.37 6.01 -11.56
CA ILE A 45 1.24 6.70 -10.60
C ILE A 45 2.71 6.33 -10.82
N GLY A 46 3.00 5.05 -11.07
CA GLY A 46 4.35 4.59 -11.44
C GLY A 46 4.88 5.29 -12.68
N GLY A 47 4.07 5.38 -13.74
CA GLY A 47 4.41 6.08 -14.98
C GLY A 47 4.66 7.57 -14.79
N LEU A 48 3.84 8.25 -13.97
CA LEU A 48 4.06 9.66 -13.63
C LEU A 48 5.36 9.86 -12.84
N ASN A 49 5.68 8.95 -11.92
CA ASN A 49 6.93 8.99 -11.17
C ASN A 49 8.17 8.70 -12.03
N LEU A 50 8.03 8.09 -13.21
CA LEU A 50 9.16 7.97 -14.16
C LEU A 50 9.67 9.34 -14.62
N VAL A 51 8.81 10.36 -14.63
CA VAL A 51 9.22 11.74 -14.94
C VAL A 51 10.21 12.27 -13.89
N ALA A 52 10.07 11.86 -12.63
CA ALA A 52 10.98 12.25 -11.56
C ALA A 52 12.39 11.65 -11.72
N LEU A 53 12.57 10.55 -12.48
CA LEU A 53 13.91 10.04 -12.83
C LEU A 53 14.68 10.97 -13.78
N SER A 54 14.01 11.94 -14.40
CA SER A 54 14.63 12.95 -15.28
C SER A 54 15.06 14.21 -14.53
N ASP A 55 14.95 14.23 -13.20
CA ASP A 55 15.43 15.34 -12.39
C ASP A 55 16.91 15.62 -12.66
N ALA A 56 17.24 16.87 -12.98
CA ALA A 56 18.57 17.25 -13.45
C ALA A 56 19.65 17.03 -12.37
N ALA A 57 19.31 17.23 -11.08
CA ALA A 57 20.23 17.00 -9.99
C ALA A 57 20.47 15.50 -9.77
N PHE A 58 19.41 14.68 -9.88
CA PHE A 58 19.53 13.23 -9.76
C PHE A 58 20.30 12.61 -10.93
N VAL A 59 20.02 13.03 -12.16
CA VAL A 59 20.75 12.60 -13.36
C VAL A 59 22.21 13.04 -13.31
N ALA A 60 22.52 14.24 -12.81
CA ALA A 60 23.90 14.69 -12.64
C ALA A 60 24.67 13.83 -11.61
N ALA A 61 24.00 13.36 -10.56
CA ALA A 61 24.61 12.55 -9.51
C ALA A 61 24.90 11.10 -9.94
N VAL A 62 23.99 10.50 -10.73
CA VAL A 62 24.05 9.05 -11.00
C VAL A 62 24.14 8.70 -12.50
N SER A 63 24.16 9.70 -13.39
CA SER A 63 23.98 9.56 -14.85
C SER A 63 22.57 9.12 -15.26
N SER A 64 22.20 9.39 -16.52
CA SER A 64 20.85 9.07 -17.04
C SER A 64 20.55 7.57 -17.03
N ALA A 65 21.55 6.70 -17.17
CA ALA A 65 21.37 5.25 -17.07
C ALA A 65 21.36 4.76 -15.61
N GLY A 66 22.08 5.45 -14.72
CA GLY A 66 22.19 5.07 -13.31
C GLY A 66 20.95 5.37 -12.49
N THR A 67 20.11 6.35 -12.89
CA THR A 67 18.85 6.63 -12.19
C THR A 67 17.94 5.41 -12.13
N LEU A 68 17.78 4.68 -13.24
CA LEU A 68 16.98 3.45 -13.30
C LEU A 68 17.66 2.30 -12.52
N LEU A 69 18.99 2.20 -12.57
CA LEU A 69 19.73 1.20 -11.78
C LEU A 69 19.57 1.42 -10.27
N VAL A 70 19.50 2.67 -9.80
CA VAL A 70 19.25 2.98 -8.39
C VAL A 70 17.84 2.55 -7.98
N VAL A 71 16.82 2.78 -8.81
CA VAL A 71 15.46 2.31 -8.52
C VAL A 71 15.41 0.78 -8.47
N LEU A 72 16.02 0.10 -9.44
CA LEU A 72 16.11 -1.36 -9.44
C LEU A 72 16.85 -1.88 -8.21
N ALA A 73 17.98 -1.26 -7.85
CA ALA A 73 18.74 -1.63 -6.67
C ALA A 73 17.91 -1.43 -5.39
N ALA A 74 17.19 -0.32 -5.26
CA ALA A 74 16.31 -0.06 -4.12
C ALA A 74 15.18 -1.09 -4.02
N LEU A 75 14.55 -1.48 -5.13
CA LEU A 75 13.52 -2.52 -5.16
C LEU A 75 14.08 -3.90 -4.80
N VAL A 76 15.22 -4.28 -5.37
CA VAL A 76 15.87 -5.57 -5.08
C VAL A 76 16.33 -5.64 -3.62
N LEU A 77 17.04 -4.63 -3.15
CA LEU A 77 17.51 -4.58 -1.76
C LEU A 77 16.33 -4.53 -0.79
N GLY A 78 15.32 -3.71 -1.07
CA GLY A 78 14.11 -3.61 -0.25
C GLY A 78 13.34 -4.94 -0.17
N SER A 79 13.19 -5.65 -1.29
CA SER A 79 12.51 -6.96 -1.32
C SER A 79 13.30 -8.04 -0.58
N ILE A 80 14.64 -8.09 -0.74
CA ILE A 80 15.50 -9.00 0.02
C ILE A 80 15.39 -8.71 1.51
N VAL A 81 15.55 -7.46 1.92
CA VAL A 81 15.47 -7.06 3.33
C VAL A 81 14.08 -7.35 3.89
N GLY A 82 13.01 -7.02 3.17
CA GLY A 82 11.63 -7.31 3.58
C GLY A 82 11.34 -8.80 3.70
N SER A 83 11.89 -9.61 2.79
CA SER A 83 11.78 -11.08 2.83
C SER A 83 12.54 -11.67 4.01
N LEU A 84 13.77 -11.21 4.27
CA LEU A 84 14.58 -11.64 5.42
C LEU A 84 13.94 -11.27 6.77
N ILE A 85 13.33 -10.09 6.86
CA ILE A 85 12.56 -9.68 8.04
C ILE A 85 11.28 -10.52 8.19
N GLY A 86 10.80 -11.13 7.11
CA GLY A 86 9.59 -11.94 7.07
C GLY A 86 8.34 -11.10 7.30
N ILE A 87 8.24 -9.93 6.66
CA ILE A 87 7.12 -8.98 6.85
C ILE A 87 5.77 -9.68 6.58
N GLU A 88 5.68 -10.43 5.49
CA GLU A 88 4.48 -11.17 5.10
C GLU A 88 4.11 -12.23 6.15
N GLN A 89 5.09 -13.01 6.61
CA GLN A 89 4.88 -14.03 7.64
C GLN A 89 4.39 -13.42 8.96
N ARG A 90 4.99 -12.29 9.37
CA ARG A 90 4.58 -11.56 10.58
C ARG A 90 3.17 -10.99 10.45
N LEU A 91 2.81 -10.46 9.29
CA LEU A 91 1.47 -9.94 9.03
C LEU A 91 0.42 -11.06 9.03
N SER A 92 0.74 -12.21 8.44
CA SER A 92 -0.10 -13.42 8.46
C SER A 92 -0.28 -13.97 9.89
N GLN A 93 0.79 -14.01 10.69
CA GLN A 93 0.72 -14.39 12.10
C GLN A 93 -0.13 -13.42 12.93
N PHE A 94 -0.01 -12.12 12.67
CA PHE A 94 -0.85 -11.10 13.30
C PHE A 94 -2.33 -11.26 12.90
N GLY A 95 -2.62 -11.50 11.62
CA GLY A 95 -3.96 -11.81 11.12
C GLY A 95 -4.54 -13.07 11.77
N THR A 96 -3.72 -14.11 11.94
CA THR A 96 -4.09 -15.33 12.67
C THR A 96 -4.43 -15.03 14.13
N TRP A 97 -3.62 -14.25 14.82
CA TRP A 97 -3.87 -13.85 16.20
C TRP A 97 -5.18 -13.06 16.34
N LEU A 98 -5.46 -12.15 15.40
CA LEU A 98 -6.68 -11.35 15.38
C LEU A 98 -7.91 -12.22 15.09
N GLN A 99 -7.80 -13.16 14.14
CA GLN A 99 -8.84 -14.12 13.79
C GLN A 99 -9.28 -14.92 15.02
N LEU A 100 -8.32 -15.47 15.78
CA LEU A 100 -8.60 -16.24 17.00
C LEU A 100 -9.30 -15.42 18.08
N LYS A 101 -9.07 -14.11 18.11
CA LYS A 101 -9.64 -13.20 19.12
C LYS A 101 -11.03 -12.70 18.74
N VAL A 102 -11.29 -12.49 17.45
CA VAL A 102 -12.52 -11.85 16.94
C VAL A 102 -13.54 -12.85 16.41
N SER A 103 -13.10 -13.97 15.83
CA SER A 103 -13.99 -14.91 15.15
C SER A 103 -13.99 -16.28 15.84
N LYS A 104 -15.14 -16.65 16.44
CA LYS A 104 -15.36 -17.97 17.05
C LYS A 104 -15.83 -19.06 16.07
N GLY A 105 -15.93 -18.75 14.78
CA GLY A 105 -16.34 -19.71 13.75
C GLY A 105 -16.34 -19.08 12.37
N GLY A 106 -15.52 -19.62 11.46
CA GLY A 106 -15.35 -19.14 10.09
C GLY A 106 -14.13 -19.77 9.43
N ASP A 107 -14.06 -19.69 8.11
CA ASP A 107 -12.93 -20.18 7.31
C ASP A 107 -11.70 -19.32 7.60
N LYS A 108 -10.75 -19.87 8.37
CA LYS A 108 -9.58 -19.17 8.89
C LYS A 108 -8.71 -18.63 7.75
N ASP A 109 -8.53 -19.40 6.70
CA ASP A 109 -7.63 -19.05 5.61
C ASP A 109 -8.19 -17.89 4.80
N LYS A 110 -9.50 -17.89 4.51
CA LYS A 110 -10.18 -16.76 3.86
C LYS A 110 -10.14 -15.48 4.68
N PHE A 111 -10.25 -15.58 6.02
CA PHE A 111 -10.14 -14.40 6.88
C PHE A 111 -8.73 -13.82 6.85
N ILE A 112 -7.69 -14.66 6.96
CA ILE A 112 -6.30 -14.22 6.93
C ILE A 112 -5.96 -13.63 5.56
N GLU A 113 -6.34 -14.29 4.47
CA GLU A 113 -6.14 -13.81 3.11
C GLU A 113 -6.84 -12.46 2.90
N GLY A 114 -8.11 -12.33 3.32
CA GLY A 114 -8.84 -11.07 3.26
C GLY A 114 -8.19 -9.95 4.08
N PHE A 115 -7.72 -10.25 5.30
CA PHE A 115 -7.04 -9.30 6.16
C PHE A 115 -5.70 -8.83 5.56
N VAL A 116 -4.87 -9.75 5.07
CA VAL A 116 -3.58 -9.45 4.45
C VAL A 116 -3.79 -8.63 3.18
N ASN A 117 -4.69 -9.06 2.28
CA ASN A 117 -4.99 -8.36 1.04
C ASN A 117 -5.51 -6.95 1.30
N ALA A 118 -6.47 -6.79 2.22
CA ALA A 118 -7.01 -5.48 2.57
C ALA A 118 -5.94 -4.57 3.20
N SER A 119 -5.10 -5.12 4.09
CA SER A 119 -4.00 -4.36 4.72
C SER A 119 -2.99 -3.88 3.68
N LEU A 120 -2.60 -4.74 2.74
CA LEU A 120 -1.67 -4.39 1.66
C LEU A 120 -2.28 -3.32 0.73
N LEU A 121 -3.55 -3.49 0.36
CA LEU A 121 -4.23 -2.60 -0.58
C LEU A 121 -4.47 -1.20 -0.01
N PHE A 122 -4.93 -1.10 1.24
CA PHE A 122 -5.29 0.18 1.86
C PHE A 122 -4.16 0.83 2.66
N THR A 123 -3.30 0.03 3.30
CA THR A 123 -2.30 0.56 4.25
C THR A 123 -0.93 0.69 3.62
N ILE A 124 -0.61 -0.18 2.66
CA ILE A 124 0.68 -0.21 1.95
C ILE A 124 0.52 0.28 0.50
N GLY A 125 -0.66 0.82 0.16
CA GLY A 125 -0.91 1.41 -1.15
C GLY A 125 0.15 2.47 -1.51
N PRO A 126 0.55 2.57 -2.79
CA PRO A 126 1.67 3.42 -3.20
C PRO A 126 1.48 4.90 -2.83
N MET A 127 0.23 5.38 -2.75
CA MET A 127 -0.10 6.73 -2.30
C MET A 127 0.10 6.92 -0.79
N ALA A 128 -0.11 5.89 0.03
CA ALA A 128 0.16 5.97 1.47
C ALA A 128 1.67 6.05 1.73
N VAL A 129 2.47 5.28 0.98
CA VAL A 129 3.93 5.32 1.05
C VAL A 129 4.47 6.64 0.50
N LEU A 130 4.03 7.04 -0.71
CA LEU A 130 4.44 8.29 -1.36
C LEU A 130 4.03 9.51 -0.53
N GLY A 131 2.81 9.52 -0.01
CA GLY A 131 2.30 10.58 0.85
C GLY A 131 3.07 10.71 2.16
N ALA A 132 3.40 9.59 2.83
CA ALA A 132 4.21 9.62 4.04
C ALA A 132 5.65 10.11 3.77
N LEU A 133 6.23 9.76 2.62
CA LEU A 133 7.55 10.24 2.20
C LEU A 133 7.54 11.73 1.85
N GLN A 134 6.56 12.20 1.07
CA GLN A 134 6.41 13.61 0.71
C GLN A 134 6.15 14.49 1.94
N ASP A 135 5.33 14.01 2.88
CA ASP A 135 5.09 14.67 4.17
C ASP A 135 6.38 14.73 5.00
N GLY A 136 7.14 13.63 5.08
CA GLY A 136 8.42 13.57 5.78
C GLY A 136 9.53 14.45 5.17
N LEU A 137 9.48 14.67 3.85
CA LEU A 137 10.41 15.53 3.11
C LEU A 137 9.95 17.00 3.03
N GLY A 138 8.82 17.36 3.64
CA GLY A 138 8.31 18.73 3.72
C GLY A 138 7.65 19.26 2.44
N GLN A 139 7.26 18.38 1.51
CA GLN A 139 6.66 18.76 0.21
C GLN A 139 5.11 18.91 0.24
N GLY A 140 4.48 18.79 1.41
CA GLY A 140 3.03 19.01 1.58
C GLY A 140 2.20 17.72 1.53
N PHE A 141 0.89 17.83 1.79
CA PHE A 141 -0.04 16.71 2.01
C PHE A 141 -1.00 16.46 0.85
N ASP A 142 -0.80 17.08 -0.32
CA ASP A 142 -1.76 17.05 -1.45
C ASP A 142 -2.00 15.64 -2.00
N VAL A 143 -1.13 14.68 -1.68
CA VAL A 143 -1.25 13.25 -2.04
C VAL A 143 -1.95 12.42 -0.95
N LEU A 144 -2.05 12.94 0.28
CA LEU A 144 -2.72 12.30 1.42
C LEU A 144 -4.19 12.72 1.60
N ALA A 145 -4.64 13.77 0.90
CA ALA A 145 -5.98 14.36 0.96
C ALA A 145 -6.85 14.00 -0.26
#